data_AF-U2Z7L8-F1
#
_entry.id   AF-U2Z7L8-F1
#
_cell.length_a   1.000
_cell.length_b   1.000
_cell.length_c   1.000
_cell.angle_alpha   90.00
_cell.angle_beta   90.00
_cell.angle_gamma   90.00
#
_symmetry.space_group_name_H-M   'P 1'
#
loop_
_entity.id
_entity.type
_entity.pdbx_description
1 polymer ?
#
loop_
_entity_poly.entity_id
_entity_poly.type
_entity_poly.pdbx_seq_one_letter_code
_entity_poly.pdbx_strand_id
1 'polypeptide(L)' 'MRRYREAVTETAGFHNTAGFNDDTRALCSIPARHDVARRVDSGFLAELVVTHRLDEAEAFEIAPLLAGGLARQAYRLGG' A
#
# COMPACT_ATOMS: atom_id res chain seq x y z
N MET A 1 -6.17 -8.00 2.46
CA MET A 1 -5.60 -6.70 2.07
C MET A 1 -6.65 -5.59 2.07
N ARG A 2 -7.73 -5.66 1.27
CA ARG A 2 -8.80 -4.63 1.30
C ARG A 2 -9.40 -4.37 2.69
N ARG A 3 -9.87 -5.44 3.36
CA ARG A 3 -10.38 -5.37 4.74
C ARG A 3 -9.41 -4.73 5.74
N TYR A 4 -8.10 -4.97 5.57
CA TYR A 4 -7.08 -4.35 6.42
C TYR A 4 -7.01 -2.83 6.18
N ARG A 5 -7.04 -2.40 4.92
CA ARG A 5 -7.06 -0.96 4.57
C ARG A 5 -8.30 -0.27 5.11
N GLU A 6 -9.48 -0.87 4.95
CA GLU A 6 -10.74 -0.32 5.45
C GLU A 6 -10.73 -0.17 6.99
N ALA A 7 -10.22 -1.15 7.72
CA ALA A 7 -10.26 -1.15 9.18
C ALA A 7 -9.15 -0.31 9.85
N VAL A 8 -7.99 -0.16 9.21
CA VAL A 8 -6.79 0.44 9.85
C VAL A 8 -6.56 1.89 9.43
N THR A 9 -6.89 2.26 8.19
CA THR A 9 -6.48 3.55 7.61
C THR A 9 -7.08 4.74 8.34
N GLU A 10 -8.33 4.65 8.81
CA GLU A 10 -9.01 5.77 9.48
C GLU A 10 -8.28 6.22 10.76
N THR A 11 -7.82 5.28 11.57
CA THR A 11 -7.15 5.59 12.85
C THR A 11 -5.65 5.73 12.70
N ALA A 12 -5.00 4.82 11.97
CA ALA A 12 -3.54 4.80 11.86
C ALA A 12 -3.03 5.75 10.78
N GLY A 13 -3.83 6.04 9.74
CA GLY A 13 -3.34 6.67 8.52
C GLY A 13 -2.39 5.76 7.72
N PHE A 14 -1.97 6.22 6.53
CA PHE A 14 -1.08 5.44 5.66
C PHE A 14 0.36 5.38 6.18
N HIS A 15 0.88 6.49 6.68
CA HIS A 15 2.29 6.65 7.07
C HIS A 15 2.69 5.85 8.32
N ASN A 16 1.73 5.41 9.12
CA ASN A 16 2.00 4.51 10.25
C ASN A 16 1.94 3.03 9.86
N THR A 17 1.79 2.71 8.57
CA THR A 17 1.88 1.33 8.03
C THR A 17 3.25 1.07 7.42
N ALA A 18 3.68 -0.19 7.39
CA ALA A 18 5.00 -0.58 6.88
C ALA A 18 5.02 -0.96 5.38
N GLY A 19 3.90 -0.85 4.67
CA GLY A 19 3.77 -1.35 3.29
C GLY A 19 3.41 -2.84 3.24
N PHE A 20 3.97 -3.57 2.27
CA PHE A 20 3.68 -4.98 2.03
C PHE A 20 4.95 -5.84 2.02
N ASN A 21 4.86 -7.04 2.61
CA ASN A 21 5.84 -8.11 2.52
C ASN A 21 5.15 -9.39 2.01
N ASP A 22 5.78 -10.13 1.10
CA ASP A 22 5.16 -11.32 0.48
C ASP A 22 5.11 -12.55 1.40
N ASP A 23 6.00 -12.59 2.41
CA ASP A 23 6.18 -13.66 3.39
C ASP A 23 6.08 -15.07 2.79
N THR A 24 6.90 -15.34 1.77
CA THR A 24 6.85 -16.62 1.07
C THR A 24 8.21 -17.30 0.95
N ARG A 25 8.17 -18.63 0.93
CA ARG A 25 9.31 -19.47 0.52
C ARG A 25 9.33 -19.74 -1.00
N ALA A 26 8.28 -19.35 -1.72
CA ALA A 26 8.11 -19.63 -3.14
C ALA A 26 8.57 -18.44 -4.01
N LEU A 27 9.86 -18.44 -4.38
CA LEU A 27 10.51 -17.35 -5.14
C LEU A 27 9.71 -16.89 -6.37
N CYS A 28 9.21 -17.82 -7.19
CA CYS A 28 8.46 -17.50 -8.40
C CYS A 28 7.12 -16.80 -8.15
N SER A 29 6.61 -16.83 -6.90
CA SER A 29 5.36 -16.17 -6.53
C SER A 29 5.54 -14.73 -6.05
N ILE A 30 6.75 -14.31 -5.69
CA ILE A 30 7.05 -12.96 -5.19
C ILE A 30 6.50 -11.85 -6.12
N PRO A 31 6.74 -11.85 -7.45
CA PRO A 31 6.24 -10.78 -8.30
C PRO A 31 4.70 -10.77 -8.37
N ALA A 32 4.07 -11.95 -8.44
CA ALA A 32 2.61 -12.05 -8.47
C ALA A 32 1.97 -11.53 -7.16
N ARG A 33 2.56 -11.85 -6.01
CA ARG A 33 2.08 -11.37 -4.70
C ARG A 33 2.17 -9.86 -4.58
N HIS A 34 3.29 -9.28 -5.00
CA HIS A 34 3.47 -7.82 -5.01
C HIS A 34 2.52 -7.14 -6.00
N ASP A 35 2.27 -7.72 -7.17
CA ASP A 35 1.30 -7.19 -8.13
C ASP A 35 -0.11 -7.13 -7.53
N VAL A 36 -0.56 -8.21 -6.87
CA VAL A 36 -1.86 -8.22 -6.18
C VAL A 36 -1.92 -7.16 -5.07
N ALA A 37 -0.88 -7.01 -4.26
CA ALA A 37 -0.83 -5.98 -3.23
C ALA A 37 -0.97 -4.56 -3.83
N ARG A 38 -0.21 -4.26 -4.90
CA ARG A 38 -0.28 -2.97 -5.61
C ARG A 38 -1.66 -2.70 -6.21
N ARG A 39 -2.29 -3.72 -6.81
CA ARG A 39 -3.64 -3.61 -7.37
C ARG A 39 -4.69 -3.35 -6.30
N VAL A 40 -4.62 -4.06 -5.17
CA VAL A 40 -5.56 -3.85 -4.06
C VAL A 40 -5.39 -2.47 -3.45
N ASP A 41 -4.16 -2.00 -3.25
CA ASP A 41 -3.90 -0.66 -2.74
C ASP A 41 -4.37 0.43 -3.71
N SER A 42 -4.11 0.27 -5.01
CA SER A 42 -4.63 1.19 -6.04
C SER A 42 -6.16 1.21 -6.08
N GLY A 43 -6.81 0.05 -5.96
CA GLY A 43 -8.27 -0.04 -5.89
C GLY A 43 -8.87 0.61 -4.64
N PHE A 44 -8.18 0.52 -3.50
CA PHE A 44 -8.58 1.21 -2.27
C PHE A 44 -8.44 2.72 -2.38
N LEU A 45 -7.30 3.22 -2.91
CA LEU A 45 -7.10 4.64 -3.15
C LEU A 45 -8.12 5.19 -4.17
N ALA A 46 -8.38 4.45 -5.25
CA ALA A 46 -9.40 4.82 -6.23
C ALA A 46 -10.79 4.93 -5.60
N GLU A 47 -11.17 4.03 -4.70
CA GLU A 47 -12.43 4.13 -3.95
C GLU A 47 -12.50 5.39 -3.10
N LEU A 48 -11.41 5.77 -2.41
CA LEU A 48 -11.35 7.03 -1.67
C LEU A 48 -11.50 8.24 -2.60
N VAL A 49 -10.86 8.23 -3.76
CA VAL A 49 -10.94 9.31 -4.76
C VAL A 49 -12.36 9.46 -5.31
N VAL A 50 -12.98 8.39 -5.80
CA VAL A 50 -14.34 8.45 -6.39
C VAL A 50 -15.43 8.73 -5.35
N THR A 51 -15.14 8.52 -4.07
CA THR A 51 -16.03 8.90 -2.95
C THR A 51 -15.66 10.26 -2.34
N HIS A 52 -14.76 11.01 -2.97
CA HIS A 52 -14.32 12.35 -2.56
C HIS A 52 -13.74 12.42 -1.13
N ARG A 53 -13.11 11.33 -0.68
CA ARG A 53 -12.41 11.25 0.61
C ARG A 53 -10.91 11.50 0.51
N LEU A 54 -10.37 11.50 -0.70
CA LEU A 54 -8.95 11.73 -1.00
C LEU A 54 -8.85 12.40 -2.37
N ASP A 55 -7.97 13.39 -2.53
CA ASP A 55 -7.73 13.98 -3.85
C ASP A 55 -6.94 13.03 -4.75
N GLU A 56 -7.20 13.08 -6.06
CA GLU A 56 -6.50 12.21 -7.03
C GLU A 56 -4.98 12.43 -7.00
N ALA A 57 -4.55 13.69 -6.89
CA ALA A 57 -3.13 14.02 -6.78
C ALA A 57 -2.48 13.40 -5.54
N GLU A 58 -3.14 13.47 -4.37
CA GLU A 58 -2.67 12.85 -3.14
C GLU A 58 -2.61 11.31 -3.27
N ALA A 59 -3.60 10.71 -3.95
CA ALA A 59 -3.60 9.28 -4.22
C ALA A 59 -2.37 8.86 -5.05
N PHE A 60 -1.97 9.66 -6.05
CA PHE A 60 -0.76 9.43 -6.84
C PHE A 60 0.53 9.61 -6.05
N GLU A 61 0.54 10.47 -5.02
CA GLU A 61 1.68 10.59 -4.10
C GLU A 61 1.77 9.40 -3.13
N ILE A 62 0.63 8.90 -2.65
CA ILE A 62 0.57 7.80 -1.67
C ILE A 62 0.85 6.44 -2.31
N ALA A 63 0.39 6.19 -3.54
CA ALA A 63 0.57 4.92 -4.23
C ALA A 63 2.04 4.40 -4.27
N PRO A 64 3.05 5.19 -4.69
CA PRO A 64 4.45 4.74 -4.68
C PRO A 64 5.00 4.54 -3.26
N LEU A 65 4.48 5.26 -2.27
CA LEU A 65 4.83 5.04 -0.86
C LEU A 65 4.35 3.66 -0.40
N LEU A 66 3.08 3.31 -0.65
CA LEU A 66 2.54 1.98 -0.31
C LEU A 66 3.25 0.84 -1.06
N ALA A 67 3.58 1.07 -2.33
CA ALA A 67 4.23 0.07 -3.18
C ALA A 67 5.68 -0.25 -2.78
N GLY A 68 6.33 0.61 -1.98
CA GLY A 68 7.68 0.33 -1.48
C GLY A 68 8.35 1.45 -0.69
N GLY A 69 7.93 2.72 -0.82
CA GLY A 69 8.51 3.82 -0.03
C GLY A 69 8.42 3.59 1.49
N LEU A 70 7.23 3.23 1.98
CA LEU A 70 7.01 2.96 3.41
C LEU A 70 7.80 1.74 3.88
N ALA A 71 7.90 0.69 3.07
CA ALA A 71 8.71 -0.47 3.40
C ALA A 71 10.19 -0.10 3.53
N ARG A 72 10.74 0.69 2.59
CA ARG A 72 12.13 1.16 2.68
C ARG A 72 12.36 1.99 3.94
N GLN A 73 11.43 2.86 4.30
CA GLN A 73 11.52 3.68 5.51
C GLN A 73 11.45 2.81 6.78
N ALA A 74 10.44 1.95 6.89
CA ALA A 74 10.21 1.10 8.05
C ALA A 74 11.37 0.13 8.31
N TYR A 75 11.91 -0.46 7.24
CA TYR A 75 13.03 -1.40 7.32
C TYR A 75 14.41 -0.74 7.21
N ARG A 76 14.48 0.60 7.16
CA ARG A 76 15.74 1.37 7.08
C ARG A 76 16.64 0.91 5.91
N LEU A 77 16.04 0.75 4.73
CA LEU A 77 16.72 0.31 3.50
C LEU A 77 17.23 1.47 2.64
N GLY A 78 17.12 2.71 3.13
CA GLY A 78 17.74 3.88 2.51
C GLY A 78 19.18 4.02 3.01
N GLY A 79 20.15 3.87 2.10
CA GLY A 79 21.52 4.31 2.29
C GLY A 79 21.68 5.81 2.01
#